data_AF-A4C8C0-F1
#
_entry.id   AF-A4C8C0-F1
#
_cell.length_a   1.000
_cell.length_b   1.000
_cell.length_c   1.000
_cell.angle_alpha   90.00
_cell.angle_beta   90.00
_cell.angle_gamma   90.00
#
_symmetry.space_group_name_H-M   'P 1'
#
loop_
_entity.id
_entity.type
_entity.pdbx_description
1 polymer ?
#
loop_
_entity_poly.entity_id
_entity_poly.type
_entity_poly.pdbx_seq_one_letter_code
_entity_poly.pdbx_strand_id
1 'polypeptide(L)' 'MAVVQVTHFSRQELMKQDKLLQQRDEFDLEWRYLLVEQEFYAQHARIEEIASKKLQMKRPDSKDEQVVMLP' A
#
# COMPACT_ATOMS: atom_id res chain seq x y z
N MET A 1 -49.44 14.42 -3.64
CA MET A 1 -48.38 14.70 -4.63
C MET A 1 -47.06 15.16 -3.97
N ALA A 2 -47.06 16.11 -3.03
CA ALA A 2 -45.83 16.64 -2.40
C ALA A 2 -44.96 15.61 -1.64
N VAL A 3 -45.57 14.70 -0.86
CA VAL A 3 -44.82 13.68 -0.08
C VAL A 3 -44.04 12.71 -0.97
N VAL A 4 -44.59 12.35 -2.13
CA VAL A 4 -43.93 11.46 -3.10
C VAL A 4 -42.71 12.14 -3.71
N GLN A 5 -42.79 13.43 -4.03
CA GLN A 5 -41.65 14.18 -4.56
C GLN A 5 -40.55 14.34 -3.51
N VAL A 6 -40.89 14.73 -2.28
CA VAL A 6 -39.92 14.88 -1.19
C VAL A 6 -39.19 13.57 -0.93
N THR A 7 -39.92 12.46 -0.81
CA THR A 7 -39.32 11.13 -0.61
C THR A 7 -38.44 10.69 -1.78
N HIS A 8 -38.79 11.04 -3.02
CA HIS A 8 -37.95 10.77 -4.18
C HIS A 8 -36.62 11.54 -4.13
N PHE A 9 -36.66 12.85 -3.85
CA PHE A 9 -35.44 13.66 -3.70
C PHE A 9 -34.57 13.18 -2.54
N SER A 10 -35.16 12.87 -1.39
CA SER A 10 -34.40 12.31 -0.26
C SER A 10 -33.69 11.01 -0.62
N ARG A 11 -34.34 10.12 -1.39
CA ARG A 11 -33.68 8.89 -1.88
C ARG A 11 -32.53 9.19 -2.84
N GLN A 12 -32.68 10.16 -3.73
CA GLN A 12 -31.59 10.55 -4.63
C GLN A 12 -30.37 11.08 -3.85
N GLU A 13 -30.60 11.91 -2.84
CA GLU A 13 -29.51 12.46 -2.01
C GLU A 13 -28.85 11.37 -1.16
N LEU A 14 -29.63 10.46 -0.58
CA LEU A 14 -29.09 9.30 0.14
C LEU A 14 -28.23 8.42 -0.77
N MET A 15 -28.68 8.12 -1.99
CA MET A 15 -27.90 7.34 -2.96
C MET A 15 -26.57 8.02 -3.32
N LYS A 16 -26.55 9.35 -3.43
CA LYS A 16 -25.32 10.10 -3.67
C LYS A 16 -24.38 10.02 -2.46
N GLN A 17 -24.92 10.16 -1.26
CA GLN A 17 -24.16 10.05 -0.02
C GLN A 17 -23.53 8.66 0.12
N ASP A 18 -24.32 7.59 -0.09
CA ASP A 18 -23.84 6.21 -0.02
C ASP A 18 -22.69 5.96 -1.01
N LYS A 19 -22.81 6.50 -2.24
CA LYS A 19 -21.74 6.39 -3.24
C LYS A 19 -20.46 7.09 -2.78
N LEU A 20 -20.56 8.28 -2.19
CA LEU A 20 -19.40 9.00 -1.67
C LEU A 20 -18.75 8.28 -0.48
N LEU A 21 -19.56 7.68 0.39
CA LEU A 21 -19.06 6.87 1.51
C LEU A 21 -18.32 5.64 1.00
N GLN A 22 -18.86 4.94 0.00
CA GLN A 22 -18.20 3.81 -0.61
C GLN A 22 -16.85 4.20 -1.25
N GLN A 23 -16.80 5.34 -1.94
CA GLN A 23 -15.54 5.84 -2.53
C GLN A 23 -14.50 6.19 -1.47
N ARG A 24 -14.92 6.81 -0.36
CA ARG A 24 -14.04 7.07 0.77
C ARG A 24 -13.45 5.78 1.33
N ASP A 25 -14.30 4.78 1.56
CA ASP A 25 -13.86 3.51 2.13
C ASP A 25 -12.89 2.76 1.20
N GLU A 26 -13.07 2.90 -0.12
CA GLU A 26 -12.13 2.38 -1.13
C GLU A 26 -10.77 3.10 -1.04
N PHE A 27 -10.74 4.43 -0.96
CA PHE A 27 -9.50 5.18 -0.78
C PHE A 27 -8.80 4.88 0.55
N ASP A 28 -9.56 4.70 1.64
CA ASP A 28 -9.00 4.33 2.94
C ASP A 28 -8.33 2.94 2.88
N LEU A 29 -8.88 2.02 2.10
CA LEU A 29 -8.27 0.70 1.87
C LEU A 29 -6.97 0.81 1.07
N GLU A 30 -6.99 1.53 -0.06
CA GLU A 30 -5.80 1.77 -0.89
C GLU A 30 -4.68 2.45 -0.10
N TRP A 31 -5.02 3.46 0.70
CA TRP A 31 -4.07 4.16 1.56
C TRP A 31 -3.40 3.22 2.55
N ARG A 32 -4.16 2.32 3.17
CA ARG A 32 -3.62 1.31 4.09
C ARG A 32 -2.66 0.35 3.39
N TYR A 33 -2.97 -0.07 2.15
CA TYR A 33 -2.05 -0.90 1.39
C TYR A 33 -0.75 -0.16 1.06
N LEU A 34 -0.85 1.08 0.59
CA LEU A 34 0.32 1.90 0.27
C LEU A 34 1.22 2.11 1.50
N LEU A 35 0.63 2.36 2.67
CA LEU A 35 1.38 2.53 3.91
C LEU A 35 2.18 1.27 4.28
N VAL A 36 1.55 0.09 4.20
CA VAL A 36 2.24 -1.19 4.47
C VAL A 36 3.36 -1.44 3.46
N GLU A 37 3.12 -1.14 2.19
CA GLU A 37 4.12 -1.28 1.14
C GLU A 37 5.32 -0.34 1.35
N GLN A 38 5.07 0.93 1.72
CA GLN A 38 6.12 1.89 2.05
C GLN A 38 6.97 1.45 3.24
N GLU A 39 6.34 0.95 4.31
CA GLU A 39 7.04 0.41 5.48
C GLU A 39 7.93 -0.78 5.11
N PHE A 40 7.44 -1.69 4.26
CA PHE A 40 8.21 -2.81 3.76
C PHE A 40 9.46 -2.36 2.96
N TYR A 41 9.30 -1.41 2.02
CA TYR A 41 10.44 -0.86 1.28
C TYR A 41 11.43 -0.12 2.18
N ALA A 42 10.94 0.65 3.17
CA ALA A 42 11.78 1.35 4.13
C ALA A 42 12.62 0.40 4.98
N GLN A 43 12.05 -0.75 5.37
CA GLN A 43 12.79 -1.80 6.09
C GLN A 43 13.93 -2.37 5.24
N HIS A 44 13.70 -2.66 3.96
CA HIS A 44 14.74 -3.14 3.06
C HIS A 44 15.87 -2.13 2.89
N ALA A 45 15.54 -0.86 2.61
CA ALA A 45 16.54 0.21 2.51
C ALA A 45 17.37 0.34 3.80
N ARG A 46 16.72 0.24 4.97
CA ARG A 46 17.40 0.26 6.26
C ARG A 46 18.31 -0.95 6.47
N ILE A 47 17.90 -2.15 6.06
CA ILE A 47 18.72 -3.36 6.15
C ILE A 47 19.95 -3.24 5.25
N GLU A 48 19.78 -2.77 4.01
CA GLU A 48 20.89 -2.53 3.07
C GLU A 48 21.87 -1.48 3.61
N GLU A 49 21.36 -0.39 4.18
CA GLU A 49 22.20 0.64 4.80
C GLU A 49 23.02 0.07 5.97
N ILE A 50 22.41 -0.74 6.84
CA ILE A 50 23.10 -1.39 7.94
C ILE A 50 24.17 -2.37 7.42
N ALA A 51 23.83 -3.21 6.44
CA ALA A 51 24.74 -4.17 5.85
C ALA A 51 25.96 -3.47 5.21
N SER A 52 25.74 -2.40 4.46
CA SER A 52 26.80 -1.63 3.83
C SER A 52 27.63 -0.85 4.85
N LYS A 53 27.00 -0.07 5.74
CA LYS A 53 27.73 0.84 6.64
C LYS A 53 28.34 0.15 7.85
N LYS A 54 27.62 -0.78 8.49
CA LYS A 54 28.10 -1.44 9.73
C LYS A 54 28.86 -2.72 9.44
N LEU A 55 28.43 -3.50 8.47
CA LEU A 55 29.04 -4.80 8.15
C LEU A 55 30.01 -4.72 6.96
N GLN A 56 30.17 -3.54 6.33
CA GLN A 56 31.01 -3.34 5.14
C GLN A 56 30.71 -4.36 4.02
N MET A 57 29.47 -4.86 3.99
CA MET A 57 29.06 -5.86 3.01
C MET A 57 28.97 -5.18 1.64
N LYS A 58 29.77 -5.67 0.68
CA LYS A 58 29.61 -5.34 -0.73
C LYS A 58 28.74 -6.40 -1.39
N ARG A 59 27.90 -5.99 -2.34
CA ARG A 59 27.21 -6.95 -3.22
C ARG A 59 28.29 -7.65 -4.08
N PRO A 60 28.40 -8.98 -4.05
CA PRO A 60 29.37 -9.69 -4.87
C PRO A 60 29.09 -9.44 -6.36
N ASP A 61 30.13 -9.21 -7.13
CA ASP A 61 30.07 -9.15 -8.60
C ASP A 61 30.21 -10.58 -9.16
N SER A 62 29.86 -10.83 -10.42
CA SER A 62 29.92 -12.16 -11.04
C SER A 62 31.31 -12.81 -11.00
N LYS A 63 32.36 -12.03 -10.72
CA LYS A 63 33.75 -12.50 -10.54
C LYS A 63 34.05 -13.01 -9.13
N ASP A 64 33.23 -12.65 -8.14
CA ASP A 64 33.38 -13.02 -6.73
C ASP A 64 32.45 -14.18 -6.33
N GLU A 65 31.58 -14.66 -7.24
CA GLU A 65 30.68 -15.78 -6.98
C GLU A 65 31.45 -17.12 -7.01
N GLN A 66 31.55 -17.77 -5.85
CA GLN A 66 32.10 -19.12 -5.72
C GLN A 66 30.94 -20.10 -5.52
N VAL A 67 30.67 -20.94 -6.53
CA VAL A 67 29.65 -21.99 -6.45
C VAL A 67 30.17 -23.12 -5.56
N VAL A 68 29.58 -23.28 -4.38
CA VAL A 68 29.88 -24.39 -3.46
C VAL A 68 28.82 -25.45 -3.66
N MET A 69 29.20 -26.60 -4.24
CA MET A 69 28.34 -27.78 -4.27
C MET A 69 28.38 -28.43 -2.89
N LEU A 70 27.25 -28.42 -2.17
CA LEU A 70 27.12 -29.22 -0.95
C LEU A 70 26.90 -30.71 -1.32
N PRO A 71 27.53 -31.64 -0.58
CA PRO A 71 27.37 -33.09 -0.80
C PRO A 71 25.99 -33.63 -0.40
#